data_AF-A0A3C1WZE3-F1
#
_entry.id   AF-A0A3C1WZE3-F1
#
_cell.length_a   1.000
_cell.length_b   1.000
_cell.length_c   1.000
_cell.angle_alpha   90.00
_cell.angle_beta   90.00
_cell.angle_gamma   90.00
#
_symmetry.space_group_name_H-M   'P 1'
#
loop_
_entity.id
_entity.type
_entity.pdbx_description
1 polymer ?
#
loop_
_entity_poly.entity_id
_entity_poly.type
_entity_poly.pdbx_seq_one_letter_code
_entity_poly.pdbx_strand_id
1 'polypeptide(L)'
;MFKSLLGTLIHQYYEQGLFDPSTDNIKARLLEIGTPINEIDQWQVFVLKLLNNTKGDPQFEWLFKDRSSTLVEAEFVTDNRIIAIDRLFIDNDILWIIDFKTAEPLADESLDQFIHRQQSQHAKQLFFYQETLSKVYNNPIKCALYCPAVSQLIQITH
;
A
#
# COMPACT_ATOMS: atom_id res chain seq x y z
N MET A 1 6.44 -15.71 -1.46
CA MET A 1 7.85 -15.25 -1.50
C MET A 1 8.07 -14.24 -2.61
N PHE A 2 7.76 -14.53 -3.87
CA PHE A 2 7.91 -13.53 -4.94
C PHE A 2 6.90 -12.37 -4.86
N LYS A 3 5.60 -12.66 -4.74
CA LYS A 3 4.56 -11.60 -4.63
C LYS A 3 4.77 -10.64 -3.46
N SER A 4 5.41 -11.08 -2.36
CA SER A 4 5.78 -10.18 -1.25
C SER A 4 6.91 -9.22 -1.63
N LEU A 5 7.92 -9.68 -2.35
CA LEU A 5 9.02 -8.83 -2.85
C LEU A 5 8.53 -7.82 -3.88
N LEU A 6 7.57 -8.22 -4.72
CA LEU A 6 6.91 -7.32 -5.66
C LEU A 6 6.10 -6.23 -4.94
N GLY A 7 5.40 -6.57 -3.86
CA GLY A 7 4.75 -5.60 -2.99
C GLY A 7 5.75 -4.57 -2.45
N THR A 8 6.86 -5.03 -1.89
CA THR A 8 7.95 -4.17 -1.41
C THR A 8 8.50 -3.26 -2.49
N LEU A 9 8.66 -3.75 -3.72
CA LEU A 9 9.12 -2.92 -4.84
C LEU A 9 8.14 -1.77 -5.13
N ILE A 10 6.84 -2.03 -5.11
CA ILE A 10 5.82 -0.99 -5.29
C ILE A 10 5.88 0.03 -4.14
N HIS A 11 6.03 -0.41 -2.89
CA HIS A 11 6.20 0.47 -1.74
C HIS A 11 7.41 1.40 -1.89
N GLN A 12 8.54 0.87 -2.36
CA GLN A 12 9.75 1.68 -2.61
C GLN A 12 9.54 2.77 -3.66
N TYR A 13 8.79 2.49 -4.74
CA TYR A 13 8.43 3.53 -5.71
C TYR A 13 7.56 4.62 -5.09
N TYR A 14 6.60 4.24 -4.25
CA TYR A 14 5.73 5.18 -3.54
C TYR A 14 6.48 6.04 -2.53
N GLU A 15 7.43 5.46 -1.80
CA GLU A 15 8.30 6.18 -0.86
C GLU A 15 9.14 7.24 -1.59
N GLN A 16 9.70 6.88 -2.75
CA GLN A 16 10.53 7.78 -3.56
C GLN A 16 9.70 8.80 -4.36
N GLY A 17 8.37 8.71 -4.34
CA GLY A 17 7.50 9.52 -5.21
C GLY A 17 7.70 9.23 -6.71
N LEU A 18 8.26 8.07 -7.05
CA LEU A 18 8.61 7.70 -8.42
C LEU A 18 7.47 6.90 -9.07
N PHE A 19 6.50 7.63 -9.64
CA PHE A 19 5.32 7.05 -10.31
C PHE A 19 5.47 6.85 -11.82
N ASP A 20 6.56 7.36 -12.40
CA ASP A 20 6.84 7.26 -13.85
C ASP A 20 8.29 6.78 -14.11
N PRO A 21 8.71 5.64 -13.51
CA PRO A 21 10.03 5.08 -13.77
C PRO A 21 10.13 4.59 -15.22
N SER A 22 11.33 4.68 -15.79
CA SER A 22 11.60 4.08 -17.11
C SER A 22 11.45 2.56 -17.06
N THR A 23 11.15 1.96 -18.22
CA THR A 23 11.11 0.50 -18.38
C THR A 23 12.40 -0.17 -17.93
N ASP A 24 13.55 0.42 -18.27
CA ASP A 24 14.87 -0.07 -17.86
C ASP A 24 15.06 -0.04 -16.34
N ASN A 25 14.57 1.00 -15.67
CA ASN A 25 14.59 1.08 -14.22
C ASN A 25 13.77 -0.06 -13.61
N ILE A 26 12.52 -0.26 -14.04
CA ILE A 26 11.67 -1.35 -13.54
C ILE A 26 12.32 -2.71 -13.77
N LYS A 27 12.90 -2.94 -14.94
CA LYS A 27 13.60 -4.18 -15.27
C LYS A 27 14.79 -4.42 -14.35
N ALA A 28 15.61 -3.41 -14.10
CA ALA A 28 16.73 -3.50 -13.16
C ALA A 28 16.25 -3.85 -11.75
N ARG A 29 15.21 -3.17 -11.24
CA ARG A 29 14.65 -3.44 -9.92
C ARG A 29 14.05 -4.85 -9.81
N LEU A 30 13.36 -5.33 -10.85
CA LEU A 30 12.85 -6.70 -10.89
C LEU A 30 13.98 -7.74 -10.84
N LEU A 31 15.09 -7.50 -11.54
CA LEU A 31 16.29 -8.35 -11.45
C LEU A 31 16.90 -8.33 -10.05
N GLU A 32 17.01 -7.17 -9.42
CA GLU A 32 17.57 -7.01 -8.07
C GLU A 32 16.78 -7.79 -7.01
N ILE A 33 15.45 -7.84 -7.12
CA ILE A 33 14.59 -8.63 -6.22
C ILE A 33 14.52 -10.12 -6.61
N GLY A 34 15.29 -10.56 -7.62
CA GLY A 34 15.42 -11.97 -8.00
C GLY A 34 14.33 -12.49 -8.94
N THR A 35 13.68 -11.62 -9.72
CA THR A 35 12.71 -12.04 -10.74
C THR A 35 13.40 -12.88 -11.83
N PRO A 36 12.88 -14.08 -12.18
CA PRO A 36 13.40 -14.86 -13.29
C PRO A 36 13.35 -14.08 -14.61
N ILE A 37 14.41 -14.18 -15.43
CA ILE A 37 14.55 -13.41 -16.67
C ILE A 37 13.36 -13.61 -17.62
N ASN A 38 12.82 -14.82 -17.67
CA ASN A 38 11.67 -15.19 -18.50
C ASN A 38 10.32 -14.63 -18.00
N GLU A 39 10.26 -14.05 -16.80
CA GLU A 39 9.06 -13.44 -16.22
C GLU A 39 9.15 -11.90 -16.13
N ILE A 40 10.32 -11.30 -16.41
CA ILE A 40 10.54 -9.85 -16.25
C ILE A 40 9.51 -9.03 -17.02
N ASP A 41 9.27 -9.37 -18.29
CA ASP A 41 8.38 -8.58 -19.14
C ASP A 41 6.94 -8.58 -18.59
N GLN A 42 6.48 -9.73 -18.10
CA GLN A 42 5.18 -9.85 -17.43
C GLN A 42 5.11 -8.96 -16.18
N TRP A 43 6.10 -9.04 -15.30
CA TRP A 43 6.11 -8.28 -14.06
C TRP A 43 6.36 -6.79 -14.28
N GLN A 44 7.08 -6.41 -15.32
CA GLN A 44 7.25 -5.02 -15.72
C GLN A 44 5.92 -4.41 -16.14
N VAL A 45 5.14 -5.11 -16.98
CA VAL A 45 3.80 -4.68 -17.37
C VAL A 45 2.90 -4.54 -16.14
N PHE A 46 2.99 -5.48 -15.20
CA PHE A 46 2.23 -5.43 -13.96
C PHE A 46 2.60 -4.22 -13.07
N VAL A 47 3.90 -3.96 -12.85
CA VAL A 47 4.36 -2.80 -12.08
C VAL A 47 3.90 -1.50 -12.73
N LEU A 48 4.07 -1.36 -14.05
CA LEU A 48 3.61 -0.18 -14.80
C LEU A 48 2.10 0.03 -14.63
N LYS A 49 1.29 -1.04 -14.72
CA LYS A 49 -0.15 -0.98 -14.48
C LYS A 49 -0.45 -0.41 -13.09
N LEU A 50 0.18 -0.93 -12.04
CA LEU A 50 -0.08 -0.46 -10.66
C LEU A 50 0.31 1.01 -10.45
N LEU A 51 1.47 1.43 -10.96
CA LEU A 51 1.93 2.81 -10.84
C LEU A 51 1.01 3.78 -11.61
N ASN A 52 0.63 3.42 -12.84
CA ASN A 52 -0.29 4.22 -13.65
C ASN A 52 -1.68 4.32 -13.05
N ASN A 53 -2.21 3.21 -12.55
CA ASN A 53 -3.50 3.18 -11.85
C ASN A 53 -3.49 4.08 -10.61
N THR A 54 -2.37 4.09 -9.88
CA THR A 54 -2.19 4.93 -8.69
C THR A 54 -2.13 6.40 -9.06
N LYS A 55 -1.29 6.76 -10.03
CA LYS A 55 -1.13 8.13 -10.53
C LYS A 55 -2.42 8.69 -11.13
N GLY A 56 -3.24 7.84 -11.74
CA GLY A 56 -4.53 8.22 -12.35
C GLY A 56 -5.71 8.23 -11.39
N ASP A 57 -5.54 7.80 -10.13
CA ASP A 57 -6.61 7.72 -9.15
C ASP A 57 -6.97 9.11 -8.61
N PRO A 58 -8.27 9.47 -8.47
CA PRO A 58 -8.68 10.72 -7.83
C PRO A 58 -8.15 10.92 -6.41
N GLN A 59 -7.83 9.84 -5.69
CA GLN A 59 -7.25 9.88 -4.34
C GLN A 59 -5.73 10.10 -4.33
N PHE A 60 -5.06 10.08 -5.49
CA PHE A 60 -3.60 10.20 -5.60
C PHE A 60 -3.05 11.41 -4.83
N GLU A 61 -3.56 12.60 -5.16
CA GLU A 61 -3.13 13.85 -4.54
C GLU A 61 -3.35 13.81 -3.03
N TRP A 62 -4.46 13.22 -2.56
CA TRP A 62 -4.71 13.11 -1.13
C TRP A 62 -3.76 12.12 -0.44
N LEU A 63 -3.50 10.96 -1.04
CA LEU A 63 -2.62 9.89 -0.51
C LEU A 63 -1.14 10.32 -0.44
N PHE A 64 -0.68 11.04 -1.46
CA PHE A 64 0.74 11.38 -1.63
C PHE A 64 1.07 12.86 -1.39
N LYS A 65 0.09 13.69 -1.02
CA LYS A 65 0.34 15.08 -0.62
C LYS A 65 1.39 15.14 0.48
N ASP A 66 2.35 16.03 0.26
CA ASP A 66 3.39 16.35 1.22
C ASP A 66 2.76 16.98 2.48
N ARG A 67 3.03 16.36 3.62
CA ARG A 67 2.56 16.80 4.94
C ARG A 67 3.69 16.60 5.93
N SER A 68 3.89 17.56 6.82
CA SER A 68 4.86 17.44 7.91
C SER A 68 4.56 16.28 8.88
N SER A 69 3.32 15.77 8.87
CA SER A 69 2.88 14.62 9.67
C SER A 69 3.07 13.27 8.96
N THR A 70 3.48 13.27 7.68
CA THR A 70 3.64 12.03 6.92
C THR A 70 4.84 11.24 7.43
N LEU A 71 4.61 9.97 7.78
CA LEU A 71 5.63 8.96 8.00
C LEU A 71 5.42 7.82 7.00
N VAL A 72 6.51 7.31 6.44
CA VAL A 72 6.53 6.21 5.46
C VAL A 72 7.36 5.08 6.05
N GLU A 73 6.91 3.83 5.89
CA GLU A 73 7.51 2.63 6.48
C GLU A 73 7.79 2.79 7.99
N ALA A 74 6.82 3.36 8.71
CA ALA A 74 6.97 3.72 10.11
C ALA A 74 6.95 2.47 11.01
N GLU A 75 8.04 2.27 11.75
CA GLU A 75 8.15 1.19 12.73
C GLU A 75 7.77 1.66 14.13
N PHE A 76 6.87 0.91 14.78
CA PHE A 76 6.51 1.13 16.18
C PHE A 76 6.84 -0.11 17.00
N VAL A 77 7.50 0.11 18.14
CA VAL A 77 7.83 -0.96 19.09
C VAL A 77 6.72 -1.04 20.12
N THR A 78 6.16 -2.24 20.27
CA THR A 78 5.24 -2.61 21.34
C THR A 78 5.90 -3.65 22.24
N ASP A 79 5.36 -3.88 23.44
CA ASP A 79 5.93 -4.77 24.46
C ASP A 79 6.32 -6.18 23.94
N ASN A 80 5.69 -6.65 22.85
CA ASN A 80 5.90 -8.00 22.32
C ASN A 80 6.18 -8.06 20.81
N ARG A 81 6.19 -6.95 20.07
CA ARG A 81 6.42 -6.95 18.62
C ARG A 81 6.73 -5.57 18.05
N ILE A 82 7.45 -5.57 16.93
CA ILE A 82 7.58 -4.43 16.03
C ILE A 82 6.43 -4.50 15.03
N ILE A 83 5.74 -3.38 14.81
CA ILE A 83 4.83 -3.22 13.67
C ILE A 83 5.41 -2.24 12.67
N ALA A 84 5.22 -2.53 11.39
CA ALA A 84 5.57 -1.64 10.28
C ALA A 84 4.27 -1.18 9.59
N ILE A 85 4.16 0.12 9.38
CA ILE A 85 3.04 0.77 8.72
C ILE A 85 3.57 1.47 7.46
N ASP A 86 3.07 1.06 6.29
CA ASP A 86 3.54 1.59 5.01
C ASP A 86 3.44 3.12 4.93
N ARG A 87 2.30 3.69 5.37
CA ARG A 87 2.10 5.14 5.38
C ARG A 87 1.16 5.60 6.48
N LEU A 88 1.55 6.68 7.14
CA LEU A 88 0.79 7.33 8.21
C LEU A 88 0.80 8.85 7.97
N PHE A 89 -0.33 9.53 8.12
CA PHE A 89 -0.36 11.00 8.13
C PHE A 89 -1.59 11.54 8.85
N ILE A 90 -1.54 12.81 9.26
CA ILE A 90 -2.70 13.52 9.83
C ILE A 90 -3.34 14.41 8.75
N ASP A 91 -4.65 14.27 8.58
CA ASP A 91 -5.47 15.08 7.67
C ASP A 91 -6.82 15.38 8.33
N ASN A 92 -7.19 16.66 8.45
CA ASN A 92 -8.41 17.11 9.15
C ASN A 92 -8.55 16.51 10.56
N ASP A 93 -7.48 16.62 11.37
CA ASP A 93 -7.36 16.06 12.73
C ASP A 93 -7.51 14.54 12.85
N ILE A 94 -7.64 13.82 11.74
CA ILE A 94 -7.69 12.35 11.71
C ILE A 94 -6.30 11.81 11.37
N LEU A 95 -5.83 10.86 12.18
CA LEU A 95 -4.66 10.06 11.85
C LEU A 95 -5.09 8.94 10.90
N TRP A 96 -4.60 9.00 9.67
CA TRP A 96 -4.81 7.98 8.66
C TRP A 96 -3.66 6.99 8.67
N ILE A 97 -4.00 5.71 8.83
CA ILE A 97 -3.12 4.57 8.62
C ILE A 97 -3.49 4.00 7.24
N ILE A 98 -2.55 4.05 6.30
CA ILE A 98 -2.72 3.53 4.95
C ILE A 98 -1.77 2.35 4.76
N ASP A 99 -2.33 1.23 4.32
CA ASP A 99 -1.59 0.02 3.98
C ASP A 99 -1.84 -0.31 2.50
N PHE A 100 -0.77 -0.52 1.72
CA PHE A 100 -0.88 -0.74 0.29
C PHE A 100 -0.87 -2.23 -0.03
N LYS A 101 -1.80 -2.66 -0.90
CA LYS A 101 -1.96 -4.07 -1.28
C LYS A 101 -1.98 -4.27 -2.78
N THR A 102 -0.98 -4.99 -3.30
CA THR A 102 -0.85 -5.35 -4.72
C THR A 102 -1.71 -6.55 -5.13
N ALA A 103 -2.76 -6.88 -4.36
CA ALA A 103 -3.68 -7.96 -4.68
C ALA A 103 -4.54 -7.59 -5.90
N GLU A 104 -4.82 -8.57 -6.76
CA GLU A 104 -5.74 -8.44 -7.89
C GLU A 104 -7.07 -9.16 -7.58
N PRO A 105 -8.17 -8.75 -8.23
CA PRO A 105 -9.39 -9.56 -8.30
C PRO A 105 -9.13 -10.94 -8.89
N LEU A 106 -9.86 -11.94 -8.41
CA LEU A 106 -9.91 -13.24 -9.06
C LEU A 106 -10.73 -13.16 -10.36
N ALA A 107 -10.59 -14.15 -11.24
CA ALA A 107 -11.17 -14.12 -12.60
C ALA A 107 -12.68 -13.82 -12.64
N ASP A 108 -13.44 -14.38 -11.70
CA ASP A 108 -14.91 -14.22 -11.61
C ASP A 108 -15.33 -13.41 -10.37
N GLU A 109 -14.42 -12.62 -9.81
CA GLU A 109 -14.68 -11.81 -8.62
C GLU A 109 -15.11 -10.40 -9.01
N SER A 110 -16.30 -9.99 -8.55
CA SER A 110 -16.75 -8.60 -8.70
C SER A 110 -15.90 -7.65 -7.86
N LEU A 111 -15.94 -6.34 -8.19
CA LEU A 111 -15.23 -5.33 -7.39
C LEU A 111 -15.68 -5.35 -5.91
N ASP A 112 -16.98 -5.48 -5.66
CA ASP A 112 -17.51 -5.55 -4.29
C ASP A 112 -17.03 -6.79 -3.53
N GLN A 113 -16.96 -7.95 -4.22
CA GLN A 113 -16.43 -9.17 -3.63
C GLN A 113 -14.94 -9.03 -3.31
N PHE A 114 -14.16 -8.43 -4.22
CA PHE A 114 -12.76 -8.10 -3.99
C PHE A 114 -12.59 -7.20 -2.77
N ILE A 115 -13.35 -6.11 -2.69
CA ILE A 115 -13.30 -5.17 -1.56
C ILE A 115 -13.59 -5.89 -0.25
N HIS A 116 -14.68 -6.68 -0.20
CA HIS A 116 -15.06 -7.41 1.00
C HIS A 116 -14.00 -8.44 1.43
N ARG A 117 -13.39 -9.14 0.46
CA ARG A 117 -12.28 -10.05 0.71
C ARG A 117 -11.07 -9.33 1.26
N GLN A 118 -10.69 -8.19 0.70
CA GLN A 118 -9.55 -7.39 1.20
C GLN A 118 -9.80 -6.86 2.62
N GLN A 119 -10.99 -6.34 2.90
CA GLN A 119 -11.36 -5.93 4.26
C GLN A 119 -11.23 -7.10 5.23
N SER A 120 -11.84 -8.25 4.91
CA SER A 120 -11.82 -9.42 5.79
C SER A 120 -10.41 -9.94 6.05
N GLN A 121 -9.52 -9.91 5.05
CA GLN A 121 -8.14 -10.40 5.15
C GLN A 121 -7.26 -9.51 6.03
N HIS A 122 -7.48 -8.20 6.03
CA HIS A 122 -6.57 -7.23 6.67
C HIS A 122 -7.15 -6.50 7.89
N ALA A 123 -8.47 -6.59 8.13
CA ALA A 123 -9.13 -5.89 9.23
C ALA A 123 -8.47 -6.15 10.59
N LYS A 124 -8.15 -7.42 10.91
CA LYS A 124 -7.50 -7.78 12.19
C LYS A 124 -6.15 -7.08 12.39
N GLN A 125 -5.35 -6.95 11.34
CA GLN A 125 -4.05 -6.30 11.40
C GLN A 125 -4.21 -4.78 11.54
N LEU A 126 -5.07 -4.16 10.73
CA LEU A 126 -5.29 -2.73 10.76
C LEU A 126 -5.95 -2.26 12.06
N PHE A 127 -6.88 -3.04 12.62
CA PHE A 127 -7.41 -2.77 13.96
C PHE A 127 -6.33 -2.87 15.04
N PHE A 128 -5.40 -3.83 14.91
CA PHE A 128 -4.28 -3.88 15.84
C PHE A 128 -3.37 -2.65 15.73
N TYR A 129 -3.13 -2.13 14.53
CA TYR A 129 -2.40 -0.87 14.35
C TYR A 129 -3.15 0.30 14.99
N GLN A 130 -4.46 0.40 14.74
CA GLN A 130 -5.33 1.41 15.34
C GLN A 130 -5.29 1.39 16.88
N GLU A 131 -5.44 0.22 17.49
CA GLU A 131 -5.36 0.05 18.96
C GLU A 131 -3.98 0.35 19.53
N THR A 132 -2.92 0.13 18.76
CA THR A 132 -1.55 0.41 19.18
C THR A 132 -1.29 1.91 19.16
N LEU A 133 -1.63 2.56 18.04
CA LEU A 133 -1.34 3.99 17.85
C LEU A 133 -2.29 4.87 18.67
N SER A 134 -3.48 4.39 19.07
CA SER A 134 -4.37 5.15 19.96
C SER A 134 -3.80 5.39 21.36
N LYS A 135 -2.75 4.65 21.75
CA LYS A 135 -2.00 4.87 23.00
C LYS A 135 -0.94 5.96 22.88
N VAL A 136 -0.60 6.34 21.65
CA VAL A 136 0.50 7.28 21.32
C VAL A 136 -0.07 8.60 20.78
N TYR A 137 -1.11 8.53 19.97
CA TYR A 137 -1.75 9.68 19.33
C TYR A 137 -3.12 9.95 19.94
N ASN A 138 -3.42 11.23 20.15
CA ASN A 138 -4.73 11.68 20.66
C ASN A 138 -5.78 11.88 19.56
N ASN A 139 -5.37 11.78 18.29
CA ASN A 139 -6.25 11.94 17.13
C ASN A 139 -7.21 10.75 16.98
N PRO A 140 -8.43 10.95 16.47
CA PRO A 140 -9.21 9.86 15.89
C PRO A 140 -8.40 9.16 14.80
N ILE A 141 -8.43 7.82 14.80
CA ILE A 141 -7.63 7.02 13.86
C ILE A 141 -8.56 6.33 12.87
N LYS A 142 -8.25 6.44 11.58
CA LYS A 142 -8.90 5.69 10.50
C LYS A 142 -7.86 4.84 9.77
N CYS A 143 -8.26 3.62 9.43
CA CYS A 143 -7.44 2.70 8.65
C CYS A 143 -8.05 2.49 7.27
N ALA A 144 -7.21 2.46 6.24
CA ALA A 144 -7.63 2.09 4.90
C ALA A 144 -6.56 1.25 4.19
N LEU A 145 -7.02 0.39 3.30
CA LEU A 145 -6.17 -0.25 2.31
C LEU A 145 -6.19 0.58 1.03
N TYR A 146 -5.06 0.70 0.34
CA TYR A 146 -5.04 1.14 -1.04
C TYR A 146 -4.65 -0.01 -1.97
N CYS A 147 -5.55 -0.35 -2.89
CA CYS A 147 -5.40 -1.45 -3.84
C CYS A 147 -5.18 -0.90 -5.26
N PRO A 148 -3.91 -0.67 -5.69
CA PRO A 148 -3.61 -0.08 -6.99
C PRO A 148 -4.07 -0.93 -8.19
N ALA A 149 -4.29 -2.23 -8.02
CA ALA A 149 -4.76 -3.09 -9.10
C ALA A 149 -6.14 -2.68 -9.64
N VAL A 150 -6.95 -2.02 -8.81
CA VAL A 150 -8.33 -1.60 -9.09
C VAL A 150 -8.58 -0.12 -8.77
N SER A 151 -7.54 0.65 -8.43
CA SER A 151 -7.65 2.07 -8.02
C SER A 151 -8.71 2.28 -6.95
N GLN A 152 -8.60 1.53 -5.84
CA GLN A 152 -9.55 1.60 -4.73
C GLN A 152 -8.87 1.92 -3.40
N LEU A 153 -9.42 2.92 -2.71
CA LEU A 153 -9.19 3.16 -1.29
C LEU A 153 -10.31 2.50 -0.48
N ILE A 154 -9.97 1.45 0.25
CA ILE A 154 -10.92 0.63 1.01
C ILE A 154 -10.77 0.97 2.48
N GLN A 155 -11.70 1.74 3.03
CA GLN A 155 -11.71 2.02 4.45
C GLN A 155 -12.10 0.75 5.23
N ILE A 156 -11.41 0.49 6.34
CA ILE A 156 -11.81 -0.56 7.28
C ILE A 156 -12.79 0.05 8.27
N THR A 157 -13.99 -0.55 8.34
CA THR A 157 -15.03 -0.18 9.29
C THR A 157 -15.34 -1.38 10.18
N HIS A 158 -15.65 -1.12 11.45
CA HIS A 158 -16.17 -2.12 12.38
C HIS A 158 -17.57 -2.57 11.99
#